data_AF-A0A7X1J7N6-F1
#
_entry.id   AF-A0A7X1J7N6-F1
#
_cell.length_a   1.000
_cell.length_b   1.000
_cell.length_c   1.000
_cell.angle_alpha   90.00
_cell.angle_beta   90.00
_cell.angle_gamma   90.00
#
_symmetry.space_group_name_H-M   'P 1'
#
loop_
_entity.id
_entity.type
_entity.pdbx_description
1 polymer ?
#
loop_
_entity_poly.entity_id
_entity_poly.type
_entity_poly.pdbx_seq_one_letter_code
_entity_poly.pdbx_strand_id
1 'polypeptide(L)'
;MTRTGIRDTRTNARPADWRDTASCRKEDPELFFPKGTDGPWLLAIQEAKKVCRRCPSVDACLAFANDNNISDGIYGGLTEHERRSLRRSVARGNTAPEEAAAKAEAARQSEPAQPRTIGEYFNLNTRAQNGHRVWVGTTDAYWGGRKYTPKQLAFTQDRGHYPSGRVYSGCGVSGCVLPAHLTDQEERGTCGTRSGYTWHRRRGEEACEPCKRANTDADNRLRRTGTTLELAS
;
A
#
# COMPACT_ATOMS: atom_id res chain seq x y z
N MET A 1 -69.62 -25.27 -30.74
CA MET A 1 -68.25 -25.81 -30.62
C MET A 1 -67.29 -24.66 -30.31
N THR A 2 -67.17 -24.29 -29.04
CA THR A 2 -66.28 -23.22 -28.56
C THR A 2 -64.98 -23.85 -28.05
N ARG A 3 -63.88 -23.70 -28.80
CA ARG A 3 -62.52 -24.05 -28.34
C ARG A 3 -62.01 -22.93 -27.45
N THR A 4 -62.07 -23.13 -26.14
CA THR A 4 -61.38 -22.31 -25.14
C THR A 4 -59.87 -22.46 -25.34
N GLY A 5 -59.21 -21.42 -25.83
CA GLY A 5 -57.76 -21.35 -25.93
C GLY A 5 -57.15 -20.92 -24.60
N ILE A 6 -56.54 -21.86 -23.89
CA ILE A 6 -55.56 -21.55 -22.84
C ILE A 6 -54.27 -21.13 -23.54
N ARG A 7 -53.79 -19.90 -23.33
CA ARG A 7 -52.43 -19.48 -23.68
C ARG A 7 -51.69 -19.02 -22.43
N ASP A 8 -50.98 -20.00 -21.88
CA ASP A 8 -49.73 -19.99 -21.13
C ASP A 8 -49.03 -18.61 -21.05
N THR A 9 -49.17 -17.92 -19.91
CA THR A 9 -48.32 -16.78 -19.53
C THR A 9 -47.01 -17.32 -18.97
N ARG A 10 -46.07 -17.71 -19.85
CA ARG A 10 -44.69 -17.93 -19.41
C ARG A 10 -44.09 -16.59 -19.01
N THR A 11 -44.02 -16.35 -17.72
CA THR A 11 -43.23 -15.27 -17.13
C THR A 11 -41.81 -15.41 -17.64
N ASN A 12 -41.36 -14.41 -18.41
CA ASN A 12 -40.03 -14.35 -19.02
C ASN A 12 -38.97 -13.97 -17.96
N ALA A 13 -38.96 -14.70 -16.84
CA ALA A 13 -38.04 -14.44 -15.73
C ALA A 13 -36.67 -15.02 -16.10
N ARG A 14 -35.65 -14.16 -16.15
CA ARG A 14 -34.25 -14.59 -16.28
C ARG A 14 -33.94 -15.57 -15.13
N PRO A 15 -33.19 -16.66 -15.38
CA PRO A 15 -32.74 -17.55 -14.31
C PRO A 15 -32.06 -16.75 -13.18
N ALA A 16 -32.33 -17.14 -11.94
CA ALA A 16 -31.74 -16.51 -10.76
C ALA A 16 -30.20 -16.54 -10.85
N ASP A 17 -29.59 -15.37 -10.74
CA ASP A 17 -28.13 -15.17 -10.82
C ASP A 17 -27.59 -14.99 -9.40
N TRP A 18 -26.39 -15.48 -9.12
CA TRP A 18 -25.75 -15.28 -7.82
C TRP A 18 -25.60 -13.79 -7.47
N ARG A 19 -25.56 -12.92 -8.48
CA ARG A 19 -25.55 -11.46 -8.29
C ARG A 19 -26.83 -10.95 -7.64
N ASP A 20 -27.96 -11.62 -7.83
CA ASP A 20 -29.26 -11.18 -7.29
C ASP A 20 -29.27 -11.24 -5.76
N THR A 21 -28.51 -12.16 -5.16
CA THR A 21 -28.38 -12.32 -3.70
C THR A 21 -27.16 -11.61 -3.10
N ALA A 22 -26.36 -10.91 -3.91
CA ALA A 22 -25.14 -10.26 -3.45
C ALA A 22 -25.42 -9.09 -2.50
N SER A 23 -24.85 -9.12 -1.29
CA SER A 23 -25.09 -8.09 -0.26
C SER A 23 -24.59 -6.70 -0.66
N CYS A 24 -23.55 -6.61 -1.48
CA CYS A 24 -22.97 -5.33 -1.95
C CYS A 24 -23.94 -4.47 -2.77
N ARG A 25 -25.05 -5.05 -3.28
CA ARG A 25 -26.10 -4.29 -3.99
C ARG A 25 -26.78 -3.20 -3.14
N LYS A 26 -26.65 -3.27 -1.81
CA LYS A 26 -27.24 -2.33 -0.85
C LYS A 26 -26.23 -1.29 -0.34
N GLU A 27 -25.00 -1.35 -0.82
CA GLU A 27 -23.88 -0.52 -0.37
C GLU A 27 -23.46 0.41 -1.51
N ASP A 28 -22.65 1.42 -1.21
CA ASP A 28 -22.03 2.29 -2.23
C ASP A 28 -21.05 1.48 -3.09
N PRO A 29 -21.17 1.45 -4.43
CA PRO A 29 -20.21 0.79 -5.30
C PRO A 29 -18.75 1.23 -5.08
N GLU A 30 -18.49 2.52 -4.82
CA GLU A 30 -17.14 3.05 -4.63
C GLU A 30 -16.41 2.41 -3.44
N LEU A 31 -17.15 1.86 -2.46
CA LEU A 31 -16.60 1.15 -1.33
C LEU A 31 -15.74 -0.05 -1.75
N PHE A 32 -16.12 -0.72 -2.84
CA PHE A 32 -15.42 -1.91 -3.35
C PHE A 32 -14.27 -1.57 -4.30
N PHE A 33 -14.06 -0.29 -4.61
CA PHE A 33 -12.99 0.20 -5.49
C PHE A 33 -12.10 1.23 -4.77
N PRO A 34 -11.41 0.84 -3.67
CA PRO A 34 -10.52 1.74 -2.96
C PRO A 34 -9.38 2.20 -3.88
N LYS A 35 -9.05 3.49 -3.84
CA LYS A 35 -8.01 4.09 -4.71
C LYS A 35 -6.58 3.85 -4.21
N GLY A 36 -6.42 3.10 -3.13
CA GLY A 36 -5.16 2.78 -2.50
C GLY A 36 -5.30 1.59 -1.56
N THR A 37 -4.18 1.15 -0.99
CA THR A 37 -4.13 0.02 -0.04
C THR A 37 -3.68 0.45 1.35
N ASP A 38 -3.62 1.75 1.59
CA ASP A 38 -2.98 2.36 2.76
C ASP A 38 -3.79 3.57 3.27
N GLY A 39 -3.46 4.01 4.49
CA GLY A 39 -4.04 5.21 5.10
C GLY A 39 -5.58 5.17 5.15
N PRO A 40 -6.30 6.18 4.61
CA PRO A 40 -7.77 6.21 4.65
C PRO A 40 -8.42 5.06 3.86
N TRP A 41 -7.72 4.48 2.88
CA TRP A 41 -8.25 3.38 2.08
C TRP A 41 -8.28 2.05 2.84
N LEU A 42 -7.51 1.89 3.91
CA LEU A 42 -7.57 0.72 4.78
C LEU A 42 -8.95 0.55 5.42
N LEU A 43 -9.56 1.67 5.83
CA LEU A 43 -10.92 1.66 6.38
C LEU A 43 -11.94 1.25 5.31
N ALA A 44 -11.82 1.78 4.09
CA ALA A 44 -12.68 1.37 2.97
C ALA A 44 -12.53 -0.13 2.67
N ILE A 45 -11.30 -0.67 2.66
CA ILE A 45 -11.04 -2.11 2.50
C ILE A 45 -11.66 -2.91 3.65
N GLN A 46 -11.54 -2.46 4.90
CA GLN A 46 -12.14 -3.11 6.06
C GLN A 46 -13.66 -3.18 5.94
N GLU A 47 -14.30 -2.06 5.61
CA GLU A 47 -15.75 -1.97 5.45
C GLU A 47 -16.25 -2.84 4.28
N ALA A 48 -15.57 -2.80 3.12
CA ALA A 48 -15.88 -3.67 2.01
C ALA A 48 -15.76 -5.16 2.38
N LYS A 49 -14.68 -5.56 3.07
CA LYS A 49 -14.50 -6.93 3.54
C LYS A 49 -15.58 -7.35 4.55
N LYS A 50 -16.04 -6.44 5.44
CA LYS A 50 -17.18 -6.71 6.35
C LYS A 50 -18.44 -7.08 5.59
N VAL A 51 -18.74 -6.38 4.49
CA VAL A 51 -19.88 -6.72 3.63
C VAL A 51 -19.68 -8.10 3.00
N CYS A 52 -18.48 -8.40 2.49
CA CYS A 52 -18.19 -9.68 1.86
C CYS A 52 -18.30 -10.87 2.83
N ARG A 53 -17.90 -10.71 4.10
CA ARG A 53 -17.96 -11.77 5.11
C ARG A 53 -19.37 -12.29 5.39
N ARG A 54 -20.39 -11.46 5.19
CA ARG A 54 -21.82 -11.83 5.37
C ARG A 54 -22.54 -12.14 4.06
N CYS A 55 -21.84 -12.11 2.92
CA CYS A 55 -22.45 -12.20 1.61
C CYS A 55 -22.66 -13.67 1.20
N PRO A 56 -23.89 -14.10 0.85
CA PRO A 56 -24.16 -15.48 0.44
C PRO A 56 -23.53 -15.85 -0.91
N SER A 57 -23.20 -14.86 -1.74
CA SER A 57 -22.68 -15.06 -3.10
C SER A 57 -21.16 -14.95 -3.19
N VAL A 58 -20.46 -14.96 -2.06
CA VAL A 58 -19.06 -14.58 -1.98
C VAL A 58 -18.12 -15.51 -2.75
N ASP A 59 -18.40 -16.81 -2.79
CA ASP A 59 -17.57 -17.78 -3.50
C ASP A 59 -17.81 -17.73 -5.01
N ALA A 60 -19.07 -17.60 -5.44
CA ALA A 60 -19.42 -17.36 -6.85
C ALA A 60 -18.83 -16.05 -7.37
N CYS A 61 -18.80 -15.01 -6.52
CA CYS A 61 -18.15 -13.73 -6.81
C CYS A 61 -16.64 -13.88 -7.00
N LEU A 62 -15.96 -14.63 -6.12
CA LEU A 62 -14.53 -14.87 -6.23
C LEU A 62 -14.18 -15.68 -7.49
N ALA A 63 -14.94 -16.76 -7.76
CA ALA A 63 -14.77 -17.58 -8.95
C ALA A 63 -14.93 -16.73 -10.22
N PHE A 64 -16.01 -15.96 -10.30
CA PHE A 64 -16.25 -15.05 -11.42
C PHE A 64 -15.10 -14.07 -11.64
N ALA A 65 -14.58 -13.45 -10.58
CA ALA A 65 -13.46 -12.51 -10.69
C ALA A 65 -12.16 -13.18 -11.15
N ASN A 66 -11.89 -14.41 -10.70
CA ASN A 66 -10.72 -15.17 -11.11
C ASN A 66 -10.81 -15.63 -12.57
N ASP A 67 -11.96 -16.19 -12.97
CA ASP A 67 -12.21 -16.70 -14.32
C ASP A 67 -12.14 -15.59 -15.38
N ASN A 68 -12.63 -14.40 -15.03
CA ASN A 68 -12.64 -13.24 -15.92
C ASN A 68 -11.42 -12.33 -15.74
N ASN A 69 -10.42 -12.77 -14.96
CA ASN A 69 -9.18 -12.03 -14.75
C ASN A 69 -9.40 -10.57 -14.25
N ILE A 70 -10.43 -10.33 -13.44
CA ILE A 70 -10.78 -9.00 -12.95
C ILE A 70 -9.69 -8.52 -11.97
N SER A 71 -8.95 -7.49 -12.39
CA SER A 71 -7.82 -6.95 -11.64
C SER A 71 -8.26 -6.03 -10.53
N ASP A 72 -9.22 -5.14 -10.79
CA ASP A 72 -9.45 -4.00 -9.90
C ASP A 72 -10.51 -4.31 -8.84
N GLY A 73 -10.49 -3.56 -7.74
CA GLY A 73 -11.50 -3.64 -6.68
C GLY A 73 -11.46 -4.91 -5.82
N ILE A 74 -12.46 -5.02 -4.94
CA ILE A 74 -12.62 -6.09 -3.95
C ILE A 74 -13.71 -7.06 -4.43
N TYR A 75 -13.33 -8.31 -4.65
CA TYR A 75 -14.20 -9.39 -5.13
C TYR A 75 -14.03 -10.61 -4.23
N GLY A 76 -15.15 -11.24 -3.85
CA GLY A 76 -15.13 -12.40 -2.96
C GLY A 76 -14.49 -12.12 -1.58
N GLY A 77 -14.45 -10.86 -1.16
CA GLY A 77 -13.77 -10.42 0.06
C GLY A 77 -12.25 -10.33 -0.03
N LEU A 78 -11.67 -10.43 -1.23
CA LEU A 78 -10.24 -10.29 -1.46
C LEU A 78 -9.96 -9.00 -2.24
N THR A 79 -8.89 -8.31 -1.86
CA THR A 79 -8.28 -7.24 -2.64
C THR A 79 -7.66 -7.76 -3.93
N GLU A 80 -7.40 -6.87 -4.90
CA GLU A 80 -6.62 -7.16 -6.10
C GLU A 80 -5.33 -7.92 -5.79
N HIS A 81 -4.55 -7.45 -4.81
CA HIS A 81 -3.25 -8.02 -4.49
C HIS A 81 -3.38 -9.45 -3.93
N GLU A 82 -4.33 -9.67 -3.03
CA GLU A 82 -4.61 -11.01 -2.48
C GLU A 82 -5.03 -11.98 -3.60
N ARG A 83 -5.97 -11.59 -4.46
CA ARG A 83 -6.41 -12.42 -5.61
C ARG A 83 -5.25 -12.73 -6.55
N ARG A 84 -4.47 -11.71 -6.92
CA ARG A 84 -3.31 -11.87 -7.82
C ARG A 84 -2.24 -12.77 -7.21
N SER A 85 -1.98 -12.65 -5.91
CA SER A 85 -1.04 -13.51 -5.19
C SER A 85 -1.46 -14.98 -5.25
N LEU A 86 -2.73 -15.27 -4.93
CA LEU A 86 -3.28 -16.62 -4.99
C LEU A 86 -3.22 -17.22 -6.40
N ARG A 87 -3.69 -16.47 -7.41
CA ARG A 87 -3.67 -16.92 -8.81
C ARG A 87 -2.26 -17.26 -9.29
N ARG A 88 -1.26 -16.44 -8.95
CA ARG A 88 0.15 -16.73 -9.27
C ARG A 88 0.72 -17.92 -8.51
N SER A 89 0.24 -18.17 -7.29
CA SER A 89 0.69 -19.33 -6.51
C SER A 89 0.16 -20.63 -7.11
N VAL A 90 -1.13 -20.65 -7.48
CA VAL A 90 -1.77 -21.79 -8.16
C VAL A 90 -1.15 -22.03 -9.54
N ALA A 91 -0.97 -20.97 -10.35
CA ALA A 91 -0.38 -21.10 -11.69
C ALA A 91 1.08 -21.62 -11.67
N ARG A 92 1.80 -21.42 -10.56
CA ARG A 92 3.17 -21.94 -10.36
C ARG A 92 3.20 -23.35 -9.76
N GLY A 93 2.05 -23.94 -9.44
CA GLY A 93 1.97 -25.25 -8.77
C GLY A 93 2.38 -25.21 -7.29
N ASN A 94 2.53 -24.02 -6.69
CA ASN A 94 2.93 -23.87 -5.29
C ASN A 94 1.79 -24.08 -4.29
N THR A 95 0.54 -24.01 -4.76
CA THR A 95 -0.67 -24.12 -3.93
C THR A 95 -1.70 -24.96 -4.67
N ALA A 96 -2.23 -26.00 -4.03
CA ALA A 96 -3.34 -26.78 -4.58
C ALA A 96 -4.65 -25.95 -4.59
N PRO A 97 -5.63 -26.25 -5.47
CA PRO A 97 -6.89 -25.49 -5.54
C PRO A 97 -7.65 -25.41 -4.22
N GLU A 98 -7.68 -26.50 -3.44
CA GLU A 98 -8.30 -26.57 -2.12
C GLU A 98 -7.60 -25.67 -1.09
N GLU A 99 -6.25 -25.66 -1.09
CA GLU A 99 -5.45 -24.80 -0.24
C GLU A 99 -5.60 -23.33 -0.64
N ALA A 100 -5.75 -23.05 -1.95
CA ALA A 100 -6.02 -21.71 -2.45
C ALA A 100 -7.39 -21.19 -1.99
N ALA A 101 -8.42 -22.06 -1.97
CA ALA A 101 -9.72 -21.73 -1.42
C ALA A 101 -9.65 -21.45 0.09
N ALA A 102 -8.91 -22.26 0.85
CA ALA A 102 -8.69 -22.03 2.28
C ALA A 102 -7.95 -20.70 2.55
N LYS A 103 -6.90 -20.40 1.77
CA LYS A 103 -6.19 -19.11 1.85
C LYS A 103 -7.06 -17.92 1.46
N ALA A 104 -7.97 -18.09 0.50
CA ALA A 104 -8.93 -17.06 0.12
C ALA A 104 -9.92 -16.77 1.27
N GLU A 105 -10.44 -17.81 1.92
CA GLU A 105 -11.31 -17.63 3.09
C GLU A 105 -10.57 -16.96 4.25
N ALA A 106 -9.34 -17.40 4.55
CA ALA A 106 -8.51 -16.76 5.56
C ALA A 106 -8.24 -15.26 5.24
N ALA A 107 -7.98 -14.92 3.98
CA ALA A 107 -7.78 -13.54 3.54
C ALA A 107 -9.07 -12.69 3.62
N ARG A 108 -10.24 -13.29 3.39
CA ARG A 108 -11.55 -12.63 3.55
C ARG A 108 -11.85 -12.33 5.03
N GLN A 109 -11.50 -13.27 5.91
CA GLN A 109 -11.69 -13.14 7.36
C GLN A 109 -10.67 -12.20 8.00
N SER A 110 -9.47 -12.07 7.43
CA SER A 110 -8.43 -11.20 7.97
C SER A 110 -8.81 -9.72 7.88
N GLU A 111 -8.50 -8.98 8.94
CA GLU A 111 -8.43 -7.53 8.86
C GLU A 111 -7.13 -7.14 8.15
N PRO A 112 -7.15 -6.17 7.22
CA PRO A 112 -5.92 -5.66 6.64
C PRO A 112 -5.03 -5.15 7.76
N ALA A 113 -3.79 -5.65 7.80
CA ALA A 113 -2.83 -5.32 8.83
C ALA A 113 -2.66 -3.80 8.89
N GLN A 114 -3.12 -3.19 9.98
CA GLN A 114 -2.83 -1.79 10.23
C GLN A 114 -1.37 -1.70 10.65
N PRO A 115 -0.54 -0.88 9.97
CA PRO A 115 0.80 -0.63 10.46
C PRO A 115 0.69 -0.03 11.86
N ARG A 116 1.44 -0.60 12.80
CA ARG A 116 1.45 -0.22 14.22
C ARG A 116 2.44 0.90 14.48
N THR A 117 3.41 1.08 13.58
CA THR A 117 4.39 2.16 13.63
C THR A 117 4.50 2.90 12.30
N ILE A 118 4.97 4.16 12.36
CA ILE A 118 5.30 4.93 11.15
C ILE A 118 6.30 4.17 10.28
N GLY A 119 7.25 3.45 10.89
CA GLY A 119 8.24 2.64 10.19
C GLY A 119 7.63 1.50 9.37
N GLU A 120 6.66 0.77 9.94
CA GLU A 120 5.93 -0.25 9.20
C GLU A 120 5.16 0.35 8.02
N TYR A 121 4.44 1.46 8.25
CA TYR A 121 3.72 2.16 7.18
C TYR A 121 4.66 2.65 6.07
N PHE A 122 5.82 3.21 6.43
CA PHE A 122 6.83 3.66 5.48
C PHE A 122 7.39 2.50 4.64
N ASN A 123 7.68 1.37 5.28
CA ASN A 123 8.24 0.20 4.59
C ASN A 123 7.24 -0.42 3.61
N LEU A 124 5.95 -0.50 3.97
CA LEU A 124 4.90 -1.00 3.08
C LEU A 124 4.71 -0.13 1.84
N ASN A 125 5.01 1.17 1.95
CA ASN A 125 4.81 2.16 0.90
C ASN A 125 6.10 2.61 0.21
N THR A 126 7.20 1.88 0.38
CA THR A 126 8.46 2.16 -0.32
C THR A 126 9.09 0.94 -0.94
N ARG A 127 9.91 1.16 -1.98
CA ARG A 127 10.75 0.13 -2.59
C ARG A 127 12.20 0.60 -2.64
N ALA A 128 13.13 -0.34 -2.47
CA ALA A 128 14.54 -0.08 -2.71
C ALA A 128 14.79 0.12 -4.21
N GLN A 129 15.64 1.08 -4.55
CA GLN A 129 16.07 1.36 -5.92
C GLN A 129 17.49 1.90 -5.91
N ASN A 130 18.49 1.08 -6.27
CA ASN A 130 19.89 1.50 -6.46
C ASN A 130 20.47 2.37 -5.33
N GLY A 131 20.29 1.95 -4.07
CA GLY A 131 20.75 2.73 -2.90
C GLY A 131 19.82 3.88 -2.49
N HIS A 132 18.67 4.02 -3.13
CA HIS A 132 17.60 4.96 -2.79
C HIS A 132 16.35 4.21 -2.34
N ARG A 133 15.39 4.97 -1.80
CA ARG A 133 14.03 4.51 -1.57
C ARG A 133 13.05 5.40 -2.31
N VAL A 134 12.13 4.77 -3.02
CA VAL A 134 11.08 5.45 -3.77
C VAL A 134 9.73 5.11 -3.15
N TRP A 135 8.90 6.14 -3.03
CA TRP A 135 7.53 6.01 -2.55
C TRP A 135 6.65 5.38 -3.62
N VAL A 136 5.89 4.34 -3.24
CA VAL A 136 4.96 3.62 -4.11
C VAL A 136 3.52 3.67 -3.60
N GLY A 137 3.28 4.33 -2.46
CA GLY A 137 1.94 4.58 -1.94
C GLY A 137 1.29 5.81 -2.55
N THR A 138 0.19 6.26 -1.95
CA THR A 138 -0.51 7.49 -2.35
C THR A 138 0.33 8.73 -2.05
N THR A 139 0.17 9.82 -2.80
CA THR A 139 0.98 11.05 -2.63
C THR A 139 0.84 11.69 -1.25
N ASP A 140 -0.29 11.41 -0.58
CA ASP A 140 -0.64 11.91 0.74
C ASP A 140 -0.68 10.75 1.74
N ALA A 141 0.35 10.67 2.58
CA ALA A 141 0.43 9.69 3.65
C ALA A 141 -0.32 10.17 4.89
N TYR A 142 -1.01 9.27 5.59
CA TYR A 142 -1.75 9.61 6.81
C TYR A 142 -1.27 8.76 7.99
N TRP A 143 -0.92 9.41 9.10
CA TRP A 143 -0.52 8.73 10.33
C TRP A 143 -0.99 9.50 11.57
N GLY A 144 -1.65 8.81 12.52
CA GLY A 144 -2.11 9.42 13.77
C GLY A 144 -3.03 10.63 13.55
N GLY A 145 -3.90 10.58 12.53
CA GLY A 145 -4.79 11.69 12.16
C GLY A 145 -4.12 12.85 11.43
N ARG A 146 -2.80 12.80 11.20
CA ARG A 146 -2.04 13.86 10.52
C ARG A 146 -1.67 13.44 9.11
N LYS A 147 -1.76 14.38 8.17
CA LYS A 147 -1.28 14.25 6.80
C LYS A 147 0.22 14.53 6.72
N TYR A 148 0.95 13.71 5.99
CA TYR A 148 2.37 13.81 5.71
C TYR A 148 2.60 13.74 4.20
N THR A 149 3.60 14.46 3.71
CA THR A 149 4.27 14.07 2.46
C THR A 149 5.17 12.84 2.73
N PRO A 150 5.48 12.02 1.72
CA PRO A 150 6.37 10.86 1.87
C PRO A 150 7.72 11.20 2.54
N LYS A 151 8.29 12.37 2.22
CA LYS A 151 9.54 12.85 2.84
C LYS A 151 9.36 13.26 4.30
N GLN A 152 8.26 13.92 4.65
CA GLN A 152 8.00 14.28 6.05
C GLN A 152 7.77 13.03 6.90
N LEU A 153 7.09 12.01 6.35
CA LEU A 153 6.86 10.75 7.05
C LEU A 153 8.18 10.01 7.30
N ALA A 154 9.00 9.85 6.25
CA ALA A 154 10.32 9.25 6.33
C ALA A 154 11.25 9.99 7.31
N PHE A 155 11.24 11.32 7.29
CA PHE A 155 11.99 12.14 8.23
C PHE A 155 11.53 11.92 9.67
N THR A 156 10.22 12.00 9.91
CA THR A 156 9.63 11.84 11.25
C THR A 156 9.93 10.47 11.84
N GLN A 157 9.91 9.44 11.00
CA GLN A 157 10.24 8.08 11.37
C GLN A 157 11.71 7.89 11.78
N ASP A 158 12.66 8.57 11.12
CA ASP A 158 14.09 8.47 11.43
C ASP A 158 14.52 9.38 12.59
N ARG A 159 13.92 10.58 12.69
CA ARG A 159 14.31 11.57 13.71
C ARG A 159 13.47 11.51 14.98
N GLY A 160 12.30 10.86 14.94
CA GLY A 160 11.39 10.77 16.07
C GLY A 160 10.63 12.07 16.37
N HIS A 161 10.74 13.09 15.51
CA HIS A 161 10.02 14.36 15.63
C HIS A 161 9.56 14.87 14.26
N TYR A 162 8.54 15.73 14.26
CA TYR A 162 8.04 16.35 13.04
C TYR A 162 9.08 17.36 12.49
N PRO A 163 9.25 17.48 11.17
CA PRO A 163 10.25 18.39 10.59
C PRO A 163 9.90 19.87 10.75
N SER A 164 10.93 20.68 10.95
CA SER A 164 10.88 22.14 10.84
C SER A 164 10.81 22.55 9.36
N GLY A 165 9.63 22.98 8.91
CA GLY A 165 9.42 23.46 7.54
C GLY A 165 9.49 22.35 6.47
N ARG A 166 10.01 22.68 5.29
CA ARG A 166 10.03 21.77 4.13
C ARG A 166 11.21 20.80 4.20
N VAL A 167 10.90 19.51 3.99
CA VAL A 167 11.88 18.41 3.88
C VAL A 167 12.33 18.24 2.43
N TYR A 168 13.64 18.14 2.21
CA TYR A 168 14.25 17.95 0.89
C TYR A 168 15.18 16.75 0.88
N SER A 169 15.39 16.20 -0.32
CA SER A 169 16.36 15.12 -0.55
C SER A 169 17.67 15.73 -1.03
N GLY A 170 18.77 15.47 -0.34
CA GLY A 170 20.10 15.97 -0.69
C GLY A 170 20.79 15.22 -1.84
N CYS A 171 20.28 14.05 -2.23
CA CYS A 171 20.96 13.08 -3.10
C CYS A 171 20.72 13.26 -4.61
N GLY A 172 20.01 14.31 -5.06
CA GLY A 172 19.76 14.57 -6.48
C GLY A 172 18.75 13.62 -7.18
N VAL A 173 18.51 12.43 -6.64
CA VAL A 173 17.50 11.49 -7.17
C VAL A 173 16.08 12.00 -6.90
N SER A 174 15.34 12.21 -7.98
CA SER A 174 13.94 12.63 -7.94
C SER A 174 13.10 11.60 -7.18
N GLY A 175 12.21 12.07 -6.31
CA GLY A 175 11.33 11.19 -5.53
C GLY A 175 12.02 10.37 -4.42
N CYS A 176 13.33 10.52 -4.19
CA CYS A 176 14.00 9.79 -3.11
C CYS A 176 13.44 10.18 -1.73
N VAL A 177 12.95 9.19 -0.99
CA VAL A 177 12.43 9.31 0.38
C VAL A 177 13.29 8.55 1.40
N LEU A 178 14.48 8.10 1.02
CA LEU A 178 15.40 7.45 1.96
C LEU A 178 15.76 8.42 3.10
N PRO A 179 15.47 8.09 4.39
CA PRO A 179 15.62 9.05 5.48
C PRO A 179 17.02 9.65 5.62
N ALA A 180 18.07 8.86 5.37
CA ALA A 180 19.46 9.33 5.39
C ALA A 180 19.78 10.44 4.37
N HIS A 181 18.95 10.59 3.34
CA HIS A 181 19.09 11.64 2.33
C HIS A 181 18.18 12.84 2.62
N LEU A 182 17.39 12.82 3.68
CA LEU A 182 16.41 13.85 3.99
C LEU A 182 16.94 14.82 5.05
N THR A 183 16.67 16.10 4.83
CA THR A 183 16.88 17.15 5.84
C THR A 183 15.74 18.16 5.82
N ASP A 184 15.42 18.69 6.99
CA ASP A 184 14.45 19.77 7.16
C ASP A 184 15.14 21.15 7.10
N GLN A 185 14.40 22.23 7.33
CA GLN A 185 14.91 23.59 7.16
C GLN A 185 15.99 23.97 8.17
N GLU A 186 15.88 23.50 9.39
CA GLU A 186 16.80 23.79 10.47
C GLU A 186 18.13 23.06 10.27
N GLU A 187 18.08 21.81 9.82
CA GLU A 187 19.28 21.01 9.53
C GLU A 187 20.13 21.54 8.38
N ARG A 188 19.54 22.30 7.45
CA ARG A 188 20.25 22.85 6.29
C ARG A 188 21.08 24.09 6.61
N GLY A 189 20.76 24.80 7.69
CA GLY A 189 21.46 26.03 8.08
C GLY A 189 22.62 25.80 9.04
N THR A 190 22.81 24.58 9.55
CA THR A 190 23.61 24.36 10.74
C THR A 190 24.85 23.51 10.44
N CYS A 191 26.03 24.05 10.74
CA CYS A 191 27.26 23.26 10.78
C CYS A 191 27.12 22.12 11.80
N GLY A 192 27.63 20.93 11.49
CA GLY A 192 27.41 19.74 12.32
C GLY A 192 26.33 18.78 11.81
N THR A 193 25.79 18.99 10.61
CA THR A 193 24.86 18.05 9.95
C THR A 193 25.44 17.52 8.63
N ARG A 194 24.90 16.40 8.11
CA ARG A 194 25.25 15.89 6.77
C ARG A 194 24.93 16.92 5.68
N SER A 195 23.84 17.68 5.83
CA SER A 195 23.52 18.77 4.91
C SER A 195 24.53 19.91 4.97
N GLY A 196 25.03 20.26 6.16
CA GLY A 196 26.14 21.21 6.31
C GLY A 196 27.40 20.76 5.57
N TYR A 197 27.73 19.46 5.62
CA TYR A 197 28.82 18.90 4.82
C TYR A 197 28.58 19.07 3.30
N THR A 198 27.39 18.72 2.81
CA THR A 198 27.06 18.90 1.38
C THR A 198 27.03 20.37 0.94
N TRP A 199 26.69 21.28 1.85
CA TRP A 199 26.67 22.72 1.59
C TRP A 199 28.08 23.27 1.38
N HIS A 200 29.04 22.93 2.26
CA HIS A 200 30.45 23.26 2.06
C HIS A 200 30.97 22.73 0.72
N ARG A 201 30.66 21.46 0.39
CA ARG A 201 31.06 20.83 -0.87
C ARG A 201 30.53 21.57 -2.10
N ARG A 202 29.30 22.09 -2.07
CA ARG A 202 28.70 22.85 -3.20
C ARG A 202 29.32 24.24 -3.38
N ARG A 203 29.87 24.82 -2.31
CA ARG A 203 30.53 26.14 -2.34
C ARG A 203 32.03 26.07 -2.60
N GLY A 204 32.59 24.86 -2.68
CA GLY A 204 34.03 24.66 -2.83
C GLY A 204 34.83 25.01 -1.56
N GLU A 205 34.15 25.10 -0.41
CA GLU A 205 34.75 25.41 0.88
C GLU A 205 35.17 24.12 1.59
N GLU A 206 36.21 24.18 2.43
CA GLU A 206 36.55 23.05 3.30
C GLU A 206 35.44 22.85 4.34
N ALA A 207 34.92 21.62 4.46
CA ALA A 207 33.91 21.31 5.46
C ALA A 207 34.47 21.36 6.87
N CYS A 208 33.77 22.01 7.80
CA CYS A 208 34.16 22.00 9.21
C CYS A 208 34.10 20.59 9.81
N GLU A 209 34.89 20.36 10.87
CA GLU A 209 35.01 19.04 11.51
C GLU A 209 33.66 18.46 12.03
N PRO A 210 32.75 19.25 12.63
CA PRO A 210 31.41 18.78 12.96
C PRO A 210 30.65 18.23 11.75
N CYS A 211 30.73 18.89 10.59
CA CYS A 211 30.10 18.43 9.35
C CYS A 211 30.73 17.13 8.82
N LYS A 212 32.07 17.01 8.88
CA LYS A 212 32.80 15.78 8.49
C LYS A 212 32.37 14.58 9.36
N ARG A 213 32.26 14.78 10.68
CA ARG A 213 31.76 13.76 11.63
C ARG A 213 30.31 13.37 11.34
N ALA A 214 29.42 14.34 11.16
CA ALA A 214 28.02 14.07 10.88
C ALA A 214 27.80 13.30 9.56
N ASN A 215 28.59 13.57 8.52
CA ASN A 215 28.55 12.77 7.29
C ASN A 215 28.98 11.32 7.55
N THR A 216 30.07 11.12 8.31
CA THR A 216 30.59 9.79 8.66
C THR A 216 29.59 9.00 9.52
N ASP A 217 28.97 9.64 10.51
CA ASP A 217 27.96 9.01 11.37
C ASP A 217 26.72 8.57 10.60
N ALA A 218 26.28 9.39 9.63
CA ALA A 218 25.20 9.04 8.74
C ALA A 218 25.56 7.82 7.88
N ASP A 219 26.77 7.77 7.32
CA ASP A 219 27.25 6.61 6.54
C ASP A 219 27.40 5.35 7.41
N ASN A 220 27.83 5.49 8.66
CA ASN A 220 27.90 4.38 9.62
C ASN A 220 26.51 3.91 10.07
N ARG A 221 25.53 4.82 10.20
CA ARG A 221 24.14 4.46 10.47
C ARG A 221 23.57 3.63 9.31
N LEU A 222 23.84 4.02 8.06
CA LEU A 222 23.45 3.25 6.85
C LEU A 222 23.98 1.81 6.84
N ARG A 223 25.19 1.59 7.37
CA ARG A 223 25.75 0.24 7.51
C ARG A 223 25.07 -0.56 8.62
N ARG A 224 24.73 0.09 9.74
CA ARG A 224 24.13 -0.56 10.93
C ARG A 224 22.65 -0.88 10.79
N THR A 225 21.84 -0.02 10.15
CA THR A 225 20.39 -0.22 10.02
C THR A 225 20.00 -1.19 8.90
N GLY A 226 20.96 -1.88 8.27
CA GLY A 226 20.69 -2.89 7.24
C GLY A 226 20.16 -2.35 5.91
N THR A 227 20.09 -1.03 5.73
CA THR A 227 19.68 -0.41 4.44
C THR A 227 20.68 -0.63 3.31
N THR A 228 21.86 -1.19 3.62
CA THR A 228 22.89 -1.63 2.68
C THR A 228 22.91 -3.15 2.45
N LEU A 229 22.20 -3.95 3.25
CA LEU A 229 22.18 -5.42 3.10
C LEU A 229 21.29 -5.92 1.94
N GLU A 230 20.47 -5.05 1.34
CA GLU A 230 19.82 -5.29 0.03
C GLU A 230 20.55 -4.60 -1.14
N LEU A 231 21.79 -4.12 -0.94
CA LEU A 231 22.61 -3.50 -2.01
C LEU A 231 23.79 -4.37 -2.46
N ALA A 232 23.89 -5.62 -1.97
CA ALA A 232 24.95 -6.56 -2.30
C ALA A 232 24.43 -7.93 -2.79
N SER A 233 23.20 -8.00 -3.32
CA SER A 233 22.67 -9.18 -4.02
C SER A 233 21.81 -8.76 -5.21
#